data_AF-A0A530QWW6-F1
#
_entry.id   AF-A0A530QWW6-F1
#
_cell.length_a   1.000
_cell.length_b   1.000
_cell.length_c   1.000
_cell.angle_alpha   90.00
_cell.angle_beta   90.00
_cell.angle_gamma   90.00
#
_symmetry.space_group_name_H-M   'P 1'
#
loop_
_entity.id
_entity.type
_entity.pdbx_description
1 polymer ?
#
loop_
_entity_poly.entity_id
_entity_poly.type
_entity_poly.pdbx_seq_one_letter_code
_entity_poly.pdbx_strand_id
1 'polypeptide(L)'
;NVLKGVLWPMRDALATLIRNDVPYVKPETKIFLNDTLDHSLRLIELVETQRDMLTGLIEMHVSLSQARTSDVISYLTIVSVIFIPLTFLAGVWGMNFDPETSPWNMPELKAQYGYPAALVFMAVVALGLVAFFRWKKWL
;
A
#
# COMPACT_ATOMS: atom_id res chain seq x y z
N ASN A 1 -1.52 0.56 -26.56
CA ASN A 1 -1.95 1.52 -27.60
C ASN A 1 -1.46 1.15 -29.00
N VAL A 2 -0.22 0.70 -29.18
CA VAL A 2 0.32 0.33 -30.50
C VAL A 2 -0.46 -0.82 -31.18
N LEU A 3 -0.78 -1.89 -30.44
CA LEU A 3 -1.52 -3.05 -30.98
C LEU A 3 -2.94 -2.71 -31.49
N LYS A 4 -3.75 -1.99 -30.71
CA LYS A 4 -5.06 -1.49 -31.18
C LYS A 4 -4.91 -0.56 -32.40
N GLY A 5 -3.89 0.29 -32.40
CA GLY A 5 -3.62 1.23 -33.49
C GLY A 5 -3.26 0.56 -34.82
N VAL A 6 -2.78 -0.69 -34.82
CA VAL A 6 -2.47 -1.46 -36.03
C VAL A 6 -3.64 -2.36 -36.46
N LEU A 7 -4.36 -2.94 -35.49
CA LEU A 7 -5.49 -3.85 -35.76
C LEU A 7 -6.72 -3.12 -36.33
N TRP A 8 -6.99 -1.88 -35.90
CA TRP A 8 -8.12 -1.10 -36.40
C TRP A 8 -8.02 -0.73 -37.89
N PRO A 9 -6.90 -0.15 -38.38
CA PRO A 9 -6.72 0.10 -39.81
C PRO A 9 -6.77 -1.18 -40.65
N MET A 10 -6.25 -2.30 -40.13
CA MET A 10 -6.28 -3.58 -40.82
C MET A 10 -7.72 -4.12 -40.94
N ARG A 11 -8.53 -4.01 -39.88
CA ARG A 11 -9.97 -4.32 -39.92
C ARG A 11 -10.70 -3.46 -40.95
N ASP A 12 -10.45 -2.15 -40.96
CA ASP A 12 -11.15 -1.23 -41.87
C ASP A 12 -10.70 -1.43 -43.33
N ALA A 13 -9.42 -1.74 -43.57
CA ALA A 13 -8.93 -2.11 -44.89
C ALA A 13 -9.58 -3.42 -45.41
N LEU A 14 -9.65 -4.45 -44.57
CA LEU A 14 -10.32 -5.72 -44.89
C LEU A 14 -11.83 -5.52 -45.13
N ALA A 15 -12.50 -4.75 -44.27
CA ALA A 15 -13.92 -4.43 -44.42
C ALA A 15 -14.20 -3.63 -45.70
N THR A 16 -13.29 -2.76 -46.12
CA THR A 16 -13.40 -2.01 -47.38
C THR A 16 -13.19 -2.91 -48.60
N LEU A 17 -12.27 -3.88 -48.51
CA LEU A 17 -12.02 -4.86 -49.57
C LEU A 17 -13.19 -5.84 -49.76
N ILE A 18 -13.88 -6.22 -48.68
CA ILE A 18 -15.02 -7.14 -48.71
C ILE A 18 -16.28 -6.43 -49.24
N ARG A 19 -16.44 -5.13 -48.94
CA ARG A 19 -17.66 -4.36 -49.26
C ARG A 19 -17.67 -3.81 -50.68
N ASN A 20 -16.51 -3.48 -51.24
CA ASN A 20 -16.38 -3.14 -52.65
C ASN A 20 -16.25 -4.43 -53.47
N ASP A 21 -17.15 -4.68 -54.42
CA ASP A 21 -16.96 -5.76 -55.41
C ASP A 21 -15.85 -5.34 -56.38
N VAL A 22 -14.61 -5.52 -55.92
CA VAL A 22 -13.41 -5.30 -56.72
C VAL A 22 -13.31 -6.40 -57.78
N PRO A 23 -13.04 -6.06 -59.06
CA PRO A 23 -13.00 -7.03 -60.17
C PRO A 23 -12.04 -8.21 -59.95
N TYR A 24 -11.03 -8.03 -59.10
CA TYR A 24 -10.00 -9.03 -58.81
C TYR A 24 -10.34 -9.98 -57.65
N VAL A 25 -11.43 -9.72 -56.89
CA VAL A 25 -11.83 -10.55 -55.75
C VAL A 25 -12.95 -11.50 -56.17
N LYS A 26 -12.62 -12.79 -56.27
CA LYS A 26 -13.61 -13.84 -56.57
C LYS A 26 -14.47 -14.15 -55.33
N PRO A 27 -15.70 -14.69 -55.50
CA PRO A 27 -16.57 -15.07 -54.40
C PRO A 27 -15.91 -16.03 -53.40
N GLU A 28 -15.08 -16.94 -53.90
CA GLU A 28 -14.30 -17.90 -53.11
C GLU A 28 -13.28 -17.20 -52.19
N THR A 29 -12.59 -16.17 -52.70
CA THR A 29 -11.60 -15.38 -51.94
C THR A 29 -12.27 -14.52 -50.86
N LYS A 30 -13.52 -14.09 -51.09
CA LYS A 30 -14.33 -13.31 -50.15
C LYS A 30 -14.61 -14.08 -48.85
N ILE A 31 -14.70 -15.41 -48.92
CA ILE A 31 -14.88 -16.29 -47.74
C ILE A 31 -13.64 -16.23 -46.83
N PHE A 32 -12.44 -16.40 -47.40
CA PHE A 32 -11.18 -16.32 -46.64
C PHE A 32 -10.94 -14.92 -46.04
N LEU A 33 -11.30 -13.86 -46.77
CA LEU A 33 -11.21 -12.48 -46.24
C LEU A 33 -12.15 -12.25 -45.05
N ASN A 34 -13.37 -12.79 -45.08
CA ASN A 34 -14.28 -12.71 -43.94
C ASN A 34 -13.74 -13.46 -42.71
N ASP A 35 -13.18 -14.65 -42.88
CA ASP A 35 -12.56 -15.39 -41.76
C ASP A 35 -11.36 -14.63 -41.16
N THR A 36 -10.59 -13.94 -42.00
CA THR A 36 -9.48 -13.09 -41.54
C THR A 36 -9.97 -11.86 -40.77
N LEU A 37 -11.10 -11.28 -41.22
CA LEU A 37 -11.76 -10.18 -40.52
C LEU A 37 -12.26 -10.63 -39.14
N ASP A 38 -12.91 -11.79 -39.05
CA ASP A 38 -13.38 -12.36 -37.79
C ASP A 38 -12.23 -12.67 -36.82
N HIS A 39 -11.12 -13.23 -37.32
CA HIS A 39 -9.90 -13.40 -36.53
C HIS A 39 -9.35 -12.07 -36.01
N SER A 40 -9.34 -11.04 -36.84
CA SER A 40 -8.88 -9.70 -36.46
C SER A 40 -9.74 -9.10 -35.35
N LEU A 41 -11.07 -9.26 -35.44
CA LEU A 41 -12.01 -8.82 -34.40
C LEU A 41 -11.78 -9.56 -33.08
N ARG A 42 -11.63 -10.89 -33.13
CA ARG A 42 -11.35 -11.71 -31.94
C ARG A 42 -10.04 -11.33 -31.26
N LEU A 43 -9.00 -11.01 -32.03
CA LEU A 43 -7.72 -10.53 -31.48
C LEU A 43 -7.87 -9.17 -30.81
N ILE A 44 -8.68 -8.26 -31.35
CA ILE A 44 -8.94 -6.95 -30.73
C ILE A 44 -9.61 -7.14 -29.36
N GLU A 45 -10.63 -8.00 -29.27
CA GLU A 45 -11.32 -8.30 -28.00
C GLU A 45 -10.39 -8.95 -26.97
N LEU A 46 -9.53 -9.87 -27.41
CA LEU A 46 -8.53 -10.51 -26.54
C LEU A 46 -7.54 -9.48 -25.98
N VAL A 47 -7.03 -8.58 -26.83
CA VAL A 47 -6.09 -7.52 -26.42
C VAL A 47 -6.76 -6.55 -25.44
N GLU A 48 -8.04 -6.25 -25.64
CA GLU A 48 -8.82 -5.43 -24.72
C GLU A 48 -8.99 -6.11 -23.36
N THR A 49 -9.41 -7.36 -23.34
CA THR A 49 -9.55 -8.15 -22.11
C THR A 49 -8.22 -8.25 -21.34
N GLN A 50 -7.12 -8.50 -22.05
CA GLN A 50 -5.78 -8.55 -21.45
C GLN A 50 -5.35 -7.21 -20.87
N ARG A 51 -5.69 -6.10 -21.54
CA ARG A 51 -5.40 -4.76 -21.04
C ARG A 51 -6.16 -4.48 -19.75
N ASP A 52 -7.43 -4.85 -19.69
CA ASP A 52 -8.25 -4.67 -18.49
C ASP A 52 -7.70 -5.50 -17.32
N MET A 53 -7.31 -6.76 -17.58
CA MET A 53 -6.62 -7.60 -16.58
C MET A 53 -5.31 -6.98 -16.11
N LEU A 54 -4.46 -6.49 -17.03
CA LEU A 54 -3.20 -5.83 -16.68
C LEU A 54 -3.43 -4.60 -15.82
N THR A 55 -4.47 -3.83 -16.11
CA THR A 55 -4.83 -2.65 -15.34
C THR A 55 -5.25 -3.04 -13.92
N GLY A 56 -6.09 -4.08 -13.78
CA GLY A 56 -6.45 -4.63 -12.47
C GLY A 56 -5.25 -5.18 -11.69
N LEU A 57 -4.27 -5.79 -12.36
CA LEU A 57 -3.04 -6.26 -11.72
C LEU A 57 -2.17 -5.11 -11.22
N ILE A 58 -2.07 -4.02 -11.98
CA ILE A 58 -1.33 -2.82 -11.56
C ILE A 58 -2.02 -2.19 -10.33
N GLU A 59 -3.33 -2.06 -10.35
CA GLU A 59 -4.11 -1.55 -9.21
C GLU A 59 -3.93 -2.43 -7.97
N MET A 60 -3.99 -3.75 -8.11
CA MET A 60 -3.72 -4.69 -7.03
C MET A 60 -2.30 -4.56 -6.50
N HIS A 61 -1.29 -4.42 -7.37
CA HIS A 61 0.10 -4.25 -6.97
C HIS A 61 0.28 -2.96 -6.16
N VAL A 62 -0.31 -1.86 -6.61
CA VAL A 62 -0.29 -0.58 -5.89
C VAL A 62 -0.98 -0.72 -4.52
N SER A 63 -2.14 -1.39 -4.46
CA SER A 63 -2.85 -1.66 -3.21
C SER A 63 -2.00 -2.47 -2.22
N LEU A 64 -1.33 -3.54 -2.69
CA LEU A 64 -0.43 -4.34 -1.85
C LEU A 64 0.78 -3.54 -1.37
N SER A 65 1.33 -2.65 -2.20
CA SER A 65 2.42 -1.75 -1.82
C SER A 65 1.99 -0.75 -0.73
N GLN A 66 0.78 -0.19 -0.86
CA GLN A 66 0.19 0.67 0.16
C GLN A 66 -0.06 -0.07 1.47
N ALA A 67 -0.57 -1.31 1.40
CA ALA A 67 -0.76 -2.16 2.57
C ALA A 67 0.56 -2.39 3.32
N ARG A 68 1.63 -2.78 2.62
CA ARG A 68 2.96 -2.93 3.23
C ARG A 68 3.47 -1.64 3.86
N THR A 69 3.25 -0.50 3.20
CA THR A 69 3.66 0.81 3.73
C THR A 69 2.87 1.15 5.00
N SER A 70 1.58 0.86 5.01
CA SER A 70 0.72 1.03 6.19
C SER A 70 1.18 0.15 7.36
N ASP A 71 1.61 -1.08 7.11
CA ASP A 71 2.16 -1.97 8.14
C ASP A 71 3.46 -1.41 8.72
N VAL A 72 4.38 -0.91 7.87
CA VAL A 72 5.63 -0.30 8.32
C VAL A 72 5.39 0.95 9.18
N ILE A 73 4.48 1.84 8.76
CA ILE A 73 4.11 3.03 9.54
C ILE A 73 3.46 2.64 10.87
N SER A 74 2.59 1.63 10.85
CA SER A 74 1.93 1.12 12.06
C SER A 74 2.97 0.61 13.06
N TYR A 75 3.95 -0.17 12.60
CA TYR A 75 5.04 -0.65 13.44
C TYR A 75 5.86 0.49 14.05
N LEU A 76 6.28 1.48 13.24
CA LEU A 76 7.00 2.65 13.71
C LEU A 76 6.19 3.46 14.73
N THR A 77 4.87 3.57 14.53
CA THR A 77 3.96 4.27 15.45
C THR A 77 3.87 3.54 16.78
N ILE A 78 3.71 2.22 16.79
CA ILE A 78 3.68 1.41 18.02
C ILE A 78 4.97 1.61 18.82
N VAL A 79 6.13 1.53 18.17
CA VAL A 79 7.43 1.80 18.79
C VAL A 79 7.46 3.21 19.37
N SER A 80 7.08 4.23 18.59
CA SER A 80 7.09 5.63 19.01
C SER A 80 6.18 5.91 20.22
N VAL A 81 4.96 5.36 20.23
CA VAL A 81 4.00 5.54 21.33
C VAL A 81 4.50 4.93 22.64
N ILE A 82 5.34 3.88 22.58
CA ILE A 82 6.00 3.33 23.77
C ILE A 82 7.14 4.26 24.22
N PHE A 83 7.96 4.75 23.28
CA PHE A 83 9.13 5.57 23.62
C PHE A 83 8.81 6.99 24.08
N ILE A 84 7.78 7.66 23.55
CA ILE A 84 7.43 9.05 23.90
C ILE A 84 7.17 9.23 25.40
N PRO A 85 6.24 8.48 26.05
CA PRO A 85 5.98 8.64 27.48
C PRO A 85 7.17 8.20 28.33
N LEU A 86 7.90 7.17 27.92
CA LEU A 86 9.12 6.73 28.61
C LEU A 86 10.21 7.79 28.58
N THR A 87 10.43 8.41 27.42
CA THR A 87 11.42 9.49 27.25
C THR A 87 11.00 10.74 28.01
N PHE A 88 9.70 11.06 28.03
CA PHE A 88 9.17 12.13 28.87
C PHE A 88 9.41 11.88 30.36
N LEU A 89 9.14 10.66 30.84
CA LEU A 89 9.45 10.21 32.20
C LEU A 89 10.95 10.35 32.49
N ALA A 90 11.79 9.76 31.66
CA ALA A 90 13.25 9.85 31.82
C ALA A 90 13.74 11.31 31.79
N GLY A 91 13.13 12.18 30.99
CA GLY A 91 13.41 13.61 30.96
C GLY A 91 13.04 14.31 32.26
N VAL A 92 11.82 14.09 32.78
CA VAL A 92 11.35 14.68 34.05
C VAL A 92 12.24 14.25 35.22
N TRP A 93 12.57 12.96 35.33
CA TRP A 93 13.46 12.46 36.39
C TRP A 93 14.96 12.75 36.15
N GLY A 94 15.34 13.08 34.92
CA GLY A 94 16.70 13.49 34.54
C GLY A 94 16.98 14.98 34.75
N MET A 95 15.95 15.78 35.08
CA MET A 95 16.13 17.17 35.47
C MET A 95 16.73 17.24 36.88
N ASN A 96 17.81 18.00 37.05
CA ASN A 96 18.46 18.24 38.34
C ASN A 96 17.56 19.08 39.26
N PHE A 97 16.56 18.47 39.88
CA PHE A 97 15.72 19.11 40.88
C PHE A 97 16.44 19.12 42.23
N ASP A 98 16.93 20.29 42.63
CA ASP A 98 17.69 20.50 43.86
C ASP A 98 16.76 20.46 45.10
N PRO A 99 16.86 19.46 45.99
CA PRO A 99 15.90 19.28 47.10
C PRO A 99 15.95 20.37 48.17
N GLU A 100 16.94 21.28 48.13
CA GLU A 100 17.14 22.34 49.13
C GLU A 100 16.36 23.63 48.83
N THR A 101 15.86 23.83 47.60
CA THR A 101 15.30 25.14 47.17
C THR A 101 13.76 25.23 47.20
N SER A 102 13.01 24.14 47.37
CA SER A 102 11.55 24.18 47.50
C SER A 102 10.97 22.94 48.20
N PRO A 103 10.01 23.07 49.16
CA PRO A 103 9.33 21.94 49.81
C PRO A 103 8.51 21.06 48.84
N TRP A 104 8.24 21.58 47.64
CA TRP A 104 7.50 20.89 46.57
C TRP A 104 8.42 20.20 45.56
N ASN A 105 9.74 20.31 45.73
CA ASN A 105 10.73 19.62 44.89
C ASN A 105 10.81 18.15 45.35
N MET A 106 10.08 17.27 44.67
CA MET A 106 10.14 15.81 44.75
C MET A 106 10.69 15.21 46.06
N PRO A 107 9.86 14.97 47.09
CA PRO A 107 10.29 14.29 48.33
C PRO A 107 10.81 12.86 48.10
N GLU A 108 10.57 12.28 46.92
CA GLU A 108 11.07 10.96 46.50
C GLU A 108 12.60 10.92 46.25
N LEU A 109 13.27 12.06 46.05
CA LEU A 109 14.72 12.11 45.81
C LEU A 109 15.55 11.75 47.07
N LYS A 110 14.98 11.92 48.27
CA LYS A 110 15.60 11.54 49.56
C LYS A 110 15.26 10.12 50.01
N ALA A 111 14.32 9.44 49.33
CA ALA A 111 13.96 8.06 49.66
C ALA A 111 15.00 7.10 49.06
N GLN A 112 15.56 6.18 49.86
CA GLN A 112 16.50 5.15 49.41
C GLN A 112 15.99 4.33 48.20
N TYR A 113 14.66 4.30 47.98
CA TYR A 113 14.01 3.56 46.91
C TYR A 113 13.35 4.45 45.83
N GLY A 114 13.52 5.77 45.83
CA GLY A 114 12.87 6.66 44.85
C GLY A 114 13.27 6.37 43.40
N TYR A 115 14.57 6.16 43.15
CA TYR A 115 15.09 5.79 41.83
C TYR A 115 14.63 4.40 41.36
N PRO A 116 14.72 3.32 42.19
CA PRO A 116 14.09 2.04 41.88
C PRO A 116 12.58 2.11 41.63
N ALA A 117 11.83 2.89 42.41
CA ALA A 117 10.38 3.04 42.26
C ALA A 117 10.00 3.71 40.93
N ALA A 118 10.74 4.75 40.52
CA ALA A 118 10.55 5.40 39.22
C ALA A 118 10.84 4.44 38.04
N LEU A 119 11.87 3.60 38.15
CA LEU A 119 12.16 2.55 37.15
C LEU A 119 11.04 1.50 37.06
N VAL A 120 10.51 1.06 38.21
CA VAL A 120 9.36 0.14 38.24
C VAL A 120 8.12 0.80 37.62
N PHE A 121 7.87 2.07 37.90
CA PHE A 121 6.76 2.81 37.30
C PHE A 121 6.90 2.95 35.78
N MET A 122 8.09 3.31 35.28
CA MET A 122 8.39 3.32 33.84
C MET A 122 8.16 1.95 33.19
N ALA A 123 8.60 0.87 33.85
CA ALA A 123 8.40 -0.49 33.36
C ALA A 123 6.91 -0.89 33.32
N VAL A 124 6.13 -0.52 34.34
CA VAL A 124 4.68 -0.76 34.38
C VAL A 124 3.96 -0.01 33.27
N VAL A 125 4.31 1.25 33.02
CA VAL A 125 3.74 2.05 31.92
C VAL A 125 4.09 1.45 30.56
N ALA A 126 5.35 1.04 30.36
CA ALA A 126 5.77 0.37 29.12
C ALA A 126 5.00 -0.93 28.89
N LEU A 127 4.92 -1.80 29.90
CA LEU A 127 4.21 -3.08 29.83
C LEU A 127 2.70 -2.88 29.64
N GLY A 128 2.11 -1.88 30.28
CA GLY A 128 0.70 -1.52 30.12
C GLY A 128 0.36 -1.10 28.69
N LEU A 129 1.21 -0.27 28.07
CA LEU A 129 1.05 0.13 26.67
C LEU A 129 1.21 -1.05 25.71
N VAL A 130 2.20 -1.91 25.92
CA VAL A 130 2.40 -3.12 25.11
C VAL A 130 1.19 -4.07 25.22
N ALA A 131 0.68 -4.28 26.44
CA ALA A 131 -0.51 -5.10 26.66
C ALA A 131 -1.75 -4.51 25.99
N PHE A 132 -1.93 -3.18 26.04
CA PHE A 132 -3.02 -2.48 25.38
C PHE A 132 -2.96 -2.64 23.85
N PHE A 133 -1.79 -2.46 23.23
CA PHE A 133 -1.62 -2.65 21.78
C PHE A 133 -1.86 -4.10 21.35
N ARG A 134 -1.43 -5.07 22.16
CA ARG A 134 -1.66 -6.50 21.93
C ARG A 134 -3.14 -6.87 22.07
N TRP A 135 -3.86 -6.28 23.01
CA TRP A 135 -5.30 -6.51 23.17
C TRP A 135 -6.12 -5.92 22.01
N LYS A 136 -5.69 -4.76 21.49
CA LYS A 136 -6.35 -4.09 20.36
C LYS A 136 -6.12 -4.76 19.00
N LYS A 137 -5.33 -5.86 18.95
CA LYS A 137 -4.94 -6.57 17.71
C LYS A 137 -4.28 -5.66 16.66
N TRP A 138 -3.60 -4.60 17.11
CA TRP A 138 -2.73 -3.79 16.26
C TRP A 138 -1.33 -4.42 16.12
N LEU A 139 -1.11 -5.52 16.86
CA LEU A 139 0.01 -6.46 16.83
C LEU A 139 -0.51 -7.85 16.50
#